data_AF-A0A7C7A5H0-F1
#
_entry.id   AF-A0A7C7A5H0-F1
#
_cell.length_a   1.000
_cell.length_b   1.000
_cell.length_c   1.000
_cell.angle_alpha   90.00
_cell.angle_beta   90.00
_cell.angle_gamma   90.00
#
_symmetry.space_group_name_H-M   'P 1'
#
loop_
_entity.id
_entity.type
_entity.pdbx_description
1 polymer ?
#
loop_
_entity_poly.entity_id
_entity_poly.type
_entity_poly.pdbx_seq_one_letter_code
_entity_poly.pdbx_strand_id
1 'polypeptide(L)'
;MEVLHLLDALEDIVEKASNVPLSTKAVVNKEELLDLIKEIRIKLPDEIKQAQWIKEERQKILIEAKKEAENIRKECDERLQKIHEERQRILAEAEKESELLRQEADRRIKAMIDESEVTKRANEQAKEIISAAQQDAKKIRLGARAYADDILAELSAKVEKILATISANREELKNYKS
;
A
#
# COMPACT_ATOMS: atom_id res chain seq x y z
N MET A 1 11.04 -21.74 61.57
CA MET A 1 12.29 -22.48 61.30
C MET A 1 12.71 -23.08 62.62
N GLU A 2 12.46 -24.36 62.79
CA GLU A 2 12.58 -25.02 64.09
C GLU A 2 14.04 -25.10 64.52
N VAL A 3 14.97 -25.32 63.58
CA VAL A 3 16.41 -25.31 63.87
C VAL A 3 16.94 -23.93 64.22
N LEU A 4 16.41 -22.84 63.63
CA LEU A 4 16.79 -21.48 64.04
C LEU A 4 16.40 -21.22 65.49
N HIS A 5 15.21 -21.63 65.92
CA HIS A 5 14.81 -21.49 67.32
C HIS A 5 15.68 -22.31 68.28
N LEU A 6 16.16 -23.49 67.85
CA LEU A 6 17.11 -24.28 68.63
C LEU A 6 18.50 -23.63 68.69
N LEU A 7 18.93 -22.94 67.62
CA LEU A 7 20.16 -22.17 67.59
C LEU A 7 20.06 -20.91 68.43
N ASP A 8 18.93 -20.19 68.38
CA ASP A 8 18.65 -19.03 69.24
C ASP A 8 18.66 -19.45 70.72
N ALA A 9 18.05 -20.59 71.06
CA ALA A 9 18.10 -21.14 72.41
C ALA A 9 19.53 -21.53 72.85
N LEU A 10 20.34 -22.02 71.91
CA LEU A 10 21.74 -22.38 72.17
C LEU A 10 22.57 -21.13 72.46
N GLU A 11 22.35 -20.07 71.67
CA GLU A 11 22.96 -18.76 71.84
C GLU A 11 22.57 -18.16 73.19
N ASP A 12 21.28 -18.16 73.54
CA ASP A 12 20.75 -17.70 74.82
C ASP A 12 21.40 -18.40 76.03
N ILE A 13 21.58 -19.72 75.95
CA ILE A 13 22.22 -20.51 77.03
C ILE A 13 23.69 -20.10 77.19
N VAL A 14 24.38 -19.83 76.08
CA VAL A 14 25.79 -19.41 76.09
C VAL A 14 25.93 -17.97 76.58
N GLU A 15 25.03 -17.06 76.19
CA GLU A 15 25.04 -15.66 76.64
C GLU A 15 24.69 -15.50 78.12
N LYS A 16 23.75 -16.30 78.64
CA LYS A 16 23.31 -16.27 80.05
C LYS A 16 24.19 -17.11 80.98
N ALA A 17 25.21 -17.76 80.45
CA ALA A 17 26.10 -18.63 81.21
C ALA A 17 26.88 -17.84 82.28
N SER A 18 27.07 -18.44 83.46
CA SER A 18 27.79 -17.78 84.56
C SER A 18 29.30 -17.83 84.34
N ASN A 19 29.98 -16.68 84.32
CA ASN A 19 31.43 -16.63 84.11
C ASN A 19 32.21 -17.01 85.37
N VAL A 20 33.29 -17.79 85.18
CA VAL A 20 34.23 -18.11 86.25
C VAL A 20 35.15 -16.90 86.52
N PRO A 21 35.29 -16.42 87.76
CA PRO A 21 36.15 -15.28 88.08
C PRO A 21 37.60 -15.48 87.62
N LEU A 22 38.20 -14.43 87.04
CA LEU A 22 39.57 -14.44 86.49
C LEU A 22 39.79 -15.44 85.32
N SER A 23 38.73 -15.90 84.66
CA SER A 23 38.77 -16.86 83.55
C SER A 23 37.81 -16.44 82.43
N THR A 24 38.12 -16.84 81.19
CA THR A 24 37.23 -16.68 80.02
C THR A 24 36.20 -17.82 79.90
N LYS A 25 36.17 -18.74 80.87
CA LYS A 25 35.27 -19.89 80.85
C LYS A 25 33.92 -19.53 81.46
N ALA A 26 32.86 -20.00 80.81
CA ALA A 26 31.49 -19.94 81.31
C ALA A 26 31.03 -21.31 81.80
N VAL A 27 30.20 -21.34 82.84
CA VAL A 27 29.57 -22.53 83.39
C VAL A 27 28.20 -22.69 82.75
N VAL A 28 27.99 -23.81 82.09
CA VAL A 28 26.74 -24.17 81.38
C VAL A 28 26.24 -25.53 81.83
N ASN A 29 24.93 -25.75 81.75
CA ASN A 29 24.35 -27.07 81.96
C ASN A 29 24.70 -27.98 80.77
N LYS A 30 25.61 -28.93 81.02
CA LYS A 30 26.11 -29.85 80.00
C LYS A 30 25.00 -30.72 79.41
N GLU A 31 24.04 -31.17 80.21
CA GLU A 31 22.97 -32.07 79.75
C GLU A 31 22.04 -31.34 78.78
N GLU A 32 21.56 -30.17 79.18
CA GLU A 32 20.70 -29.29 78.38
C GLU A 32 21.37 -28.87 77.06
N LEU A 33 22.65 -28.46 77.11
CA LEU A 33 23.42 -28.07 75.92
C LEU A 33 23.60 -29.24 74.95
N LEU A 34 23.91 -30.44 75.46
CA LEU A 34 24.10 -31.62 74.62
C LEU A 34 22.80 -32.08 73.98
N ASP A 35 21.67 -31.97 74.67
CA ASP A 35 20.37 -32.35 74.11
C ASP A 35 19.94 -31.38 73.00
N LEU A 36 20.16 -30.08 73.18
CA LEU A 36 19.91 -29.07 72.14
C LEU A 36 20.79 -29.30 70.90
N ILE A 37 22.08 -29.60 71.09
CA ILE A 37 23.00 -29.96 69.98
C ILE A 37 22.55 -31.24 69.26
N LYS A 38 22.06 -32.25 69.98
CA LYS A 38 21.54 -33.48 69.36
C LYS A 38 20.31 -33.18 68.52
N GLU A 39 19.40 -32.36 69.03
CA GLU A 39 18.17 -31.99 68.31
C GLU A 39 18.48 -31.21 67.03
N ILE A 40 19.39 -30.22 67.11
CA ILE A 40 19.90 -29.49 65.93
C ILE A 40 20.53 -30.48 64.94
N ARG A 41 21.37 -31.42 65.41
CA ARG A 41 22.03 -32.41 64.55
C ARG A 41 21.04 -33.33 63.82
N ILE A 42 19.90 -33.63 64.44
CA ILE A 42 18.85 -34.47 63.84
C ILE A 42 18.05 -33.66 62.81
N LYS A 43 17.67 -32.41 63.13
CA LYS A 43 16.75 -31.61 62.31
C LYS A 43 17.44 -30.81 61.19
N LEU A 44 18.66 -30.32 61.41
CA LEU A 44 19.41 -29.48 60.46
C LEU A 44 19.66 -30.15 59.09
N PRO A 45 20.08 -31.43 59.00
CA PRO A 45 20.31 -32.06 57.70
C PRO A 45 19.06 -32.10 56.82
N ASP A 46 17.89 -32.32 57.41
CA ASP A 46 16.63 -32.38 56.67
C ASP A 46 16.17 -31.00 56.21
N GLU A 47 16.34 -29.96 57.03
CA GLU A 47 16.11 -28.57 56.59
C GLU A 47 17.03 -28.18 55.42
N ILE A 48 18.31 -28.56 55.46
CA ILE A 48 19.26 -28.31 54.36
C ILE A 48 18.83 -29.05 53.08
N LYS A 49 18.46 -30.34 53.18
CA LYS A 49 17.97 -31.11 52.04
C LYS A 49 16.71 -30.50 51.44
N GLN A 50 15.76 -30.06 52.28
CA GLN A 50 14.56 -29.39 51.83
C GLN A 50 14.89 -28.09 51.09
N ALA A 51 15.79 -27.25 51.63
CA ALA A 51 16.21 -26.02 50.96
C ALA A 51 16.88 -26.28 49.61
N GLN A 52 17.73 -27.31 49.53
CA GLN A 52 18.36 -27.73 48.27
C GLN A 52 17.32 -28.22 47.26
N TRP A 53 16.37 -29.05 47.69
CA TRP A 53 15.29 -29.53 46.83
C TRP A 53 14.41 -28.38 46.32
N ILE A 54 14.01 -27.44 47.19
CA ILE A 54 13.24 -26.25 46.80
C ILE A 54 14.01 -25.42 45.76
N LYS A 55 15.33 -25.27 45.93
CA LYS A 55 16.18 -24.54 44.99
C LYS A 55 16.22 -25.23 43.63
N GLU A 56 16.44 -26.53 43.60
CA GLU A 56 16.47 -27.32 42.36
C GLU A 56 15.12 -27.31 41.66
N GLU A 57 14.04 -27.48 42.41
CA GLU A 57 12.68 -27.51 41.88
C GLU A 57 12.29 -26.14 41.30
N ARG A 58 12.62 -25.05 42.00
CA ARG A 58 12.46 -23.70 41.46
C ARG A 58 13.26 -23.50 40.16
N GLN A 59 14.48 -24.03 40.08
CA GLN A 59 15.28 -23.93 38.85
C GLN A 59 14.63 -24.69 37.69
N LYS A 60 14.09 -25.89 37.92
CA LYS A 60 13.36 -26.64 36.90
C LYS A 60 12.14 -25.88 36.40
N ILE A 61 11.30 -25.37 37.30
CA ILE A 61 10.11 -24.58 36.95
C ILE A 61 10.51 -23.37 36.09
N LEU A 62 11.59 -22.68 36.44
CA LEU A 62 12.08 -21.53 35.66
C LEU A 62 12.56 -21.92 34.26
N ILE A 63 13.20 -23.07 34.11
CA ILE A 63 13.68 -23.56 32.80
C ILE A 63 12.49 -23.95 31.93
N GLU A 64 11.53 -24.68 32.50
CA GLU A 64 10.31 -25.09 31.79
C GLU A 64 9.47 -23.90 31.36
N ALA A 65 9.21 -22.95 32.25
CA ALA A 65 8.47 -21.73 31.93
C ALA A 65 9.16 -20.90 30.83
N LYS A 66 10.50 -20.81 30.85
CA LYS A 66 11.26 -20.14 29.78
C LYS A 66 11.12 -20.86 28.45
N LYS A 67 11.26 -22.19 28.45
CA LYS A 67 11.12 -23.01 27.24
C LYS A 67 9.71 -22.91 26.66
N GLU A 68 8.69 -22.91 27.50
CA GLU A 68 7.30 -22.73 27.08
C GLU A 68 7.06 -21.34 26.49
N ALA A 69 7.57 -20.29 27.12
CA ALA A 69 7.50 -18.93 26.58
C ALA A 69 8.21 -18.81 25.22
N GLU A 70 9.37 -19.45 25.05
CA GLU A 70 10.08 -19.49 23.77
C GLU A 70 9.27 -20.23 22.70
N ASN A 71 8.65 -21.36 23.04
CA ASN A 71 7.78 -22.10 22.12
C ASN A 71 6.57 -21.27 21.68
N ILE A 72 5.90 -20.60 22.63
CA ILE A 72 4.76 -19.73 22.33
C ILE A 72 5.17 -18.59 21.40
N ARG A 73 6.32 -17.95 21.67
CA ARG A 73 6.83 -16.88 20.81
C ARG A 73 7.11 -17.39 19.40
N LYS A 74 7.79 -18.53 19.28
CA LYS A 74 8.08 -19.14 17.99
C LYS A 74 6.80 -19.46 17.21
N GLU A 75 5.80 -20.03 17.86
CA GLU A 75 4.52 -20.33 17.23
C GLU A 75 3.77 -19.06 16.80
N CYS A 76 3.79 -18.01 17.62
CA CYS A 76 3.24 -16.70 17.26
C CYS A 76 3.94 -16.12 16.02
N ASP A 77 5.27 -16.15 15.98
CA ASP A 77 6.05 -15.63 14.85
C ASP A 77 5.75 -16.41 13.56
N GLU A 78 5.68 -17.74 13.63
CA GLU A 78 5.32 -18.60 12.49
C GLU A 78 3.88 -18.33 12.00
N ARG A 79 2.92 -18.15 12.93
CA ARG A 79 1.54 -17.81 12.58
C ARG A 79 1.44 -16.43 11.95
N LEU A 80 2.15 -15.44 12.49
CA LEU A 80 2.19 -14.09 11.95
C LEU A 80 2.77 -14.07 10.53
N GLN A 81 3.83 -14.84 10.30
CA GLN A 81 4.42 -14.96 8.97
C GLN A 81 3.41 -15.54 7.97
N LYS A 82 2.70 -16.61 8.33
CA LYS A 82 1.66 -17.20 7.46
C LYS A 82 0.53 -16.22 7.16
N ILE A 83 0.05 -15.49 8.17
CA ILE A 83 -0.99 -14.47 8.00
C ILE A 83 -0.51 -13.36 7.06
N HIS A 84 0.75 -12.93 7.18
CA HIS A 84 1.33 -11.92 6.29
C HIS A 84 1.42 -12.41 4.84
N GLU A 85 1.90 -13.63 4.62
CA GLU A 85 2.00 -14.24 3.30
C GLU A 85 0.62 -14.40 2.65
N GLU A 86 -0.36 -14.91 3.40
CA GLU A 86 -1.73 -15.09 2.93
C GLU A 86 -2.40 -13.75 2.62
N ARG A 87 -2.23 -12.74 3.49
CA ARG A 87 -2.72 -11.39 3.24
C ARG A 87 -2.11 -10.79 1.98
N GLN A 88 -0.80 -10.93 1.77
CA GLN A 88 -0.14 -10.44 0.56
C GLN A 88 -0.69 -11.12 -0.69
N ARG A 89 -0.91 -12.43 -0.63
CA ARG A 89 -1.52 -13.18 -1.74
C ARG A 89 -2.92 -12.69 -2.07
N ILE A 90 -3.78 -12.51 -1.05
CA ILE A 90 -5.15 -12.02 -1.24
C ILE A 90 -5.15 -10.62 -1.86
N LEU A 91 -4.29 -9.72 -1.37
CA LEU A 91 -4.18 -8.36 -1.92
C LEU A 91 -3.73 -8.37 -3.37
N ALA A 92 -2.70 -9.15 -3.71
CA ALA A 92 -2.21 -9.25 -5.08
C ALA A 92 -3.27 -9.83 -6.04
N GLU A 93 -4.05 -10.81 -5.58
CA GLU A 93 -5.16 -11.38 -6.35
C GLU A 93 -6.29 -10.37 -6.56
N ALA A 94 -6.70 -9.65 -5.51
CA ALA A 94 -7.71 -8.61 -5.58
C ALA A 94 -7.30 -7.44 -6.48
N GLU A 95 -6.03 -7.01 -6.42
CA GLU A 95 -5.48 -5.99 -7.32
C GLU A 95 -5.54 -6.43 -8.78
N LYS A 96 -5.14 -7.67 -9.06
CA LYS A 96 -5.18 -8.24 -10.41
C LYS A 96 -6.62 -8.33 -10.93
N GLU A 97 -7.55 -8.80 -10.11
CA GLU A 97 -8.96 -8.91 -10.48
C GLU A 97 -9.58 -7.52 -10.73
N SER A 98 -9.28 -6.54 -9.86
CA SER A 98 -9.73 -5.16 -10.03
C SER A 98 -9.23 -4.55 -11.34
N GLU A 99 -7.95 -4.76 -11.66
CA GLU A 99 -7.37 -4.28 -12.92
C GLU A 99 -8.05 -4.92 -14.14
N LEU A 100 -8.31 -6.23 -14.10
CA LEU A 100 -9.04 -6.93 -15.15
C LEU A 100 -10.46 -6.40 -15.32
N LEU A 101 -11.18 -6.19 -14.22
CA LEU A 101 -12.54 -5.64 -14.25
C LEU A 101 -12.55 -4.22 -14.83
N ARG A 102 -11.56 -3.40 -14.48
CA ARG A 102 -11.43 -2.04 -15.00
C ARG A 102 -11.17 -2.04 -16.50
N GLN A 103 -10.24 -2.88 -16.96
CA GLN A 103 -9.95 -3.02 -18.38
C GLN A 103 -11.17 -3.51 -19.18
N GLU A 104 -11.92 -4.46 -18.64
CA GLU A 104 -13.13 -4.98 -19.28
C GLU A 104 -14.24 -3.91 -19.31
N ALA A 105 -14.42 -3.16 -18.22
CA ALA A 105 -15.36 -2.05 -18.17
C ALA A 105 -15.00 -0.97 -19.21
N ASP A 106 -13.74 -0.58 -19.31
CA ASP A 106 -13.26 0.40 -20.29
C ASP A 106 -13.51 -0.07 -21.73
N ARG A 107 -13.21 -1.34 -22.03
CA ARG A 107 -13.51 -1.94 -23.35
C ARG A 107 -14.99 -1.91 -23.67
N ARG A 108 -15.82 -2.30 -22.70
CA ARG A 108 -17.27 -2.38 -22.88
C ARG A 108 -17.90 -1.01 -23.06
N ILE A 109 -17.45 -0.01 -22.30
CA ILE A 109 -17.88 1.39 -22.46
C ILE A 109 -17.52 1.89 -23.86
N LYS A 110 -16.30 1.64 -24.33
CA LYS A 110 -15.86 2.05 -25.66
C LYS A 110 -16.73 1.42 -26.75
N ALA A 111 -17.00 0.12 -26.67
CA ALA A 111 -17.88 -0.58 -27.60
C ALA A 111 -19.31 0.00 -27.58
N MET A 112 -19.86 0.29 -26.39
CA MET A 112 -21.19 0.92 -26.26
C MET A 112 -21.25 2.31 -26.89
N ILE A 113 -20.21 3.12 -26.76
CA ILE A 113 -20.14 4.46 -27.38
C ILE A 113 -20.11 4.32 -28.90
N ASP A 114 -19.32 3.39 -29.44
CA ASP A 114 -19.22 3.17 -30.88
C ASP A 114 -20.54 2.60 -31.46
N GLU A 115 -21.22 1.74 -30.71
CA GLU A 115 -22.50 1.15 -31.11
C GLU A 115 -23.70 2.08 -30.94
N SER A 116 -23.57 3.11 -30.08
CA SER A 116 -24.64 4.06 -29.78
C SER A 116 -25.20 4.71 -31.04
N GLU A 117 -26.53 4.71 -31.17
CA GLU A 117 -27.23 5.38 -32.26
C GLU A 117 -26.86 6.87 -32.34
N VAL A 118 -26.57 7.51 -31.22
CA VAL A 118 -26.17 8.92 -31.19
C VAL A 118 -24.85 9.12 -31.93
N THR A 119 -23.84 8.27 -31.69
CA THR A 119 -22.54 8.33 -32.36
C THR A 119 -22.68 8.01 -33.85
N LYS A 120 -23.52 7.03 -34.21
CA LYS A 120 -23.80 6.67 -35.60
C LYS A 120 -24.47 7.82 -36.34
N ARG A 121 -25.55 8.38 -35.79
CA ARG A 121 -26.27 9.53 -36.38
C ARG A 121 -25.37 10.76 -36.47
N ALA A 122 -24.57 11.04 -35.45
CA ALA A 122 -23.61 12.15 -35.48
C ALA A 122 -22.59 11.99 -36.61
N ASN A 123 -22.05 10.77 -36.80
CA ASN A 123 -21.13 10.47 -37.91
C ASN A 123 -21.80 10.59 -39.29
N GLU A 124 -23.06 10.16 -39.40
CA GLU A 124 -23.82 10.26 -40.65
C GLU A 124 -24.13 11.72 -41.00
N GLN A 125 -24.62 12.50 -40.04
CA GLN A 125 -24.82 13.95 -40.18
C GLN A 125 -23.51 14.67 -40.53
N ALA A 126 -22.40 14.33 -39.90
CA ALA A 126 -21.10 14.91 -40.23
C ALA A 126 -20.71 14.63 -41.70
N LYS A 127 -20.94 13.41 -42.19
CA LYS A 127 -20.70 13.06 -43.61
C LYS A 127 -21.61 13.84 -44.55
N GLU A 128 -22.89 14.00 -44.21
CA GLU A 128 -23.84 14.79 -45.00
C GLU A 128 -23.43 16.26 -45.10
N ILE A 129 -23.06 16.88 -43.98
CA ILE A 129 -22.59 18.27 -43.93
C ILE A 129 -21.36 18.45 -44.81
N ILE A 130 -20.38 17.54 -44.72
CA ILE A 130 -19.16 17.60 -45.55
C ILE A 130 -19.51 17.45 -47.03
N SER A 131 -20.38 16.51 -47.38
CA SER A 131 -20.82 16.28 -48.77
C SER A 131 -21.54 17.50 -49.35
N ALA A 132 -22.47 18.08 -48.58
CA ALA A 132 -23.18 19.30 -48.95
C ALA A 132 -22.22 20.47 -49.16
N ALA A 133 -21.30 20.68 -48.21
CA ALA A 133 -20.28 21.73 -48.30
C ALA A 133 -19.39 21.56 -49.56
N GLN A 134 -19.02 20.32 -49.90
CA GLN A 134 -18.26 20.02 -51.12
C GLN A 134 -19.06 20.30 -52.40
N GLN A 135 -20.34 19.94 -52.44
CA GLN A 135 -21.21 20.25 -53.58
C GLN A 135 -21.41 21.75 -53.75
N ASP A 136 -21.66 22.47 -52.66
CA ASP A 136 -21.90 23.90 -52.72
C ASP A 136 -20.63 24.66 -53.11
N ALA A 137 -19.46 24.25 -52.59
CA ALA A 137 -18.17 24.76 -53.06
C ALA A 137 -17.98 24.51 -54.56
N LYS A 138 -18.40 23.35 -55.09
CA LYS A 138 -18.35 23.05 -56.53
C LYS A 138 -19.30 23.95 -57.32
N LYS A 139 -20.53 24.16 -56.85
CA LYS A 139 -21.51 25.06 -57.49
C LYS A 139 -21.01 26.49 -57.53
N ILE A 140 -20.50 27.00 -56.40
CA ILE A 140 -19.90 28.35 -56.31
C ILE A 140 -18.78 28.49 -57.33
N ARG A 141 -17.86 27.51 -57.41
CA ARG A 141 -16.75 27.53 -58.36
C ARG A 141 -17.22 27.52 -59.82
N LEU A 142 -18.23 26.74 -60.16
CA LEU A 142 -18.78 26.69 -61.51
C LEU A 142 -19.55 27.97 -61.86
N GLY A 143 -20.37 28.47 -60.94
CA GLY A 143 -21.10 29.73 -61.10
C GLY A 143 -20.17 30.93 -61.28
N ALA A 144 -19.09 31.01 -60.49
CA ALA A 144 -18.07 32.04 -60.64
C ALA A 144 -17.37 31.99 -62.01
N ARG A 145 -17.14 30.79 -62.55
CA ARG A 145 -16.58 30.62 -63.91
C ARG A 145 -17.56 31.05 -64.99
N ALA A 146 -18.82 30.63 -64.90
CA ALA A 146 -19.85 31.03 -65.85
C ALA A 146 -20.05 32.55 -65.85
N TYR A 147 -20.13 33.15 -64.66
CA TYR A 147 -20.24 34.60 -64.51
C TYR A 147 -19.03 35.33 -65.12
N ALA A 148 -17.81 34.83 -64.90
CA ALA A 148 -16.61 35.40 -65.53
C ALA A 148 -16.67 35.31 -67.06
N ASP A 149 -17.15 34.19 -67.61
CA ASP A 149 -17.31 34.00 -69.05
C ASP A 149 -18.35 34.97 -69.64
N ASP A 150 -19.51 35.13 -69.00
CA ASP A 150 -20.55 36.07 -69.42
C ASP A 150 -20.03 37.52 -69.45
N ILE A 151 -19.29 37.94 -68.43
CA ILE A 151 -18.67 39.28 -68.36
C ILE A 151 -17.62 39.45 -69.48
N LEU A 152 -16.81 38.42 -69.74
CA LEU A 152 -15.82 38.45 -70.82
C LEU A 152 -16.46 38.46 -72.21
N ALA A 153 -17.59 37.77 -72.39
CA ALA A 153 -18.37 37.79 -73.62
C ALA A 153 -18.98 39.18 -73.87
N GLU A 154 -19.59 39.79 -72.84
CA GLU A 154 -20.12 41.16 -72.92
C GLU A 154 -19.02 42.17 -73.24
N LEU A 155 -17.85 42.03 -72.62
CA LEU A 155 -16.69 42.87 -72.89
C LEU A 155 -16.21 42.70 -74.34
N SER A 156 -16.09 41.46 -74.84
CA SER A 156 -15.72 41.18 -76.23
C SER A 156 -16.67 41.85 -77.22
N ALA A 157 -17.99 41.70 -77.01
CA ALA A 157 -18.98 42.32 -77.88
C ALA A 157 -18.89 43.86 -77.89
N LYS A 158 -18.63 44.48 -76.73
CA LYS A 158 -18.39 45.92 -76.64
C LYS A 158 -17.12 46.34 -77.38
N VAL A 159 -16.04 45.58 -77.25
CA VAL A 159 -14.76 45.84 -77.94
C VAL A 159 -14.90 45.70 -79.46
N GLU A 160 -15.60 44.68 -79.96
CA GLU A 160 -15.90 44.53 -81.39
C GLU A 160 -16.66 45.74 -81.94
N LYS A 161 -17.66 46.22 -81.21
CA LYS A 161 -18.43 47.40 -81.59
C LYS A 161 -17.54 48.65 -81.67
N ILE A 162 -16.64 48.84 -80.71
CA ILE A 162 -15.65 49.94 -80.72
C ILE A 162 -14.70 49.80 -81.91
N LEU A 163 -14.18 48.60 -82.19
CA LEU A 163 -13.30 48.33 -83.32
C LEU A 163 -13.98 48.58 -84.67
N ALA A 164 -15.26 48.22 -84.80
CA ALA A 164 -16.06 48.52 -85.99
C ALA A 164 -16.19 50.03 -86.20
N THR A 165 -16.47 50.80 -85.14
CA THR A 165 -16.51 52.27 -85.19
C THR A 165 -15.16 52.86 -85.59
N ILE A 166 -14.05 52.37 -85.02
CA ILE A 166 -12.70 52.83 -85.39
C ILE A 166 -12.39 52.52 -86.86
N SER A 167 -12.76 51.33 -87.34
CA SER A 167 -12.51 50.91 -88.72
C SER A 167 -13.31 51.77 -89.70
N ALA A 168 -14.59 52.03 -89.42
CA ALA A 168 -15.42 52.95 -90.20
C ALA A 168 -14.81 54.36 -90.26
N ASN A 169 -14.42 54.92 -89.10
CA ASN A 169 -13.76 56.23 -89.05
C ASN A 169 -12.44 56.25 -89.85
N ARG A 170 -11.67 55.15 -89.85
CA ARG A 170 -10.43 55.03 -90.64
C ARG A 170 -10.70 54.95 -92.14
N GLU A 171 -11.76 54.27 -92.57
CA GLU A 171 -12.19 54.26 -93.98
C GLU A 171 -12.64 55.64 -94.44
N GLU A 172 -13.45 56.34 -93.64
CA GLU A 172 -13.84 57.72 -93.93
C GLU A 172 -12.61 58.64 -94.09
N LEU A 173 -11.62 58.52 -93.19
CA LEU A 173 -10.38 59.30 -93.28
C LEU A 173 -9.50 58.92 -94.49
N LYS A 174 -9.54 57.66 -94.96
CA LYS A 174 -8.85 57.26 -96.20
C LYS A 174 -9.54 57.84 -97.43
N ASN A 175 -10.87 57.84 -97.44
CA ASN A 175 -11.68 58.42 -98.52
C ASN A 175 -11.59 59.95 -98.57
N TYR A 176 -11.11 60.59 -97.50
CA TYR A 176 -10.81 62.03 -97.44
C TYR A 176 -9.44 62.43 -98.02
N LYS A 177 -8.58 61.47 -98.38
CA LYS A 177 -7.22 61.72 -98.92
C LYS A 177 -7.05 61.38 -100.41
N SER A 178 -8.12 61.04 -101.12
CA SER A 178 -8.21 61.09 -102.59
C SER A 178 -9.01 62.32 -103.01
#